data_AF-A0A6A3G2G0-F1
#
_entry.id   AF-A0A6A3G2G0-F1
#
_cell.length_a   1.000
_cell.length_b   1.000
_cell.length_c   1.000
_cell.angle_alpha   90.00
_cell.angle_beta   90.00
_cell.angle_gamma   90.00
#
_symmetry.space_group_name_H-M   'P 1'
#
loop_
_entity.id
_entity.type
_entity.pdbx_description
1 polymer ?
#
loop_
_entity_poly.entity_id
_entity_poly.type
_entity_poly.pdbx_seq_one_letter_code
_entity_poly.pdbx_strand_id
1 'polypeptide(L)'
;MVAMYVTESQDDWDQWLYCAAYAYIGAKHSGTGYSPNELMMGRKLRVPSELLRSNSVTQTGAFTEYHRKLVANMARATEAAHAALAKNQLRRERYYNRRVRQDAHFETGDSCECRRRLGVDEG
;
A
#
# COMPACT_ATOMS: atom_id res chain seq x y z
N MET A 1 -5.67 13.85 -7.22
CA MET A 1 -5.06 14.53 -6.05
C MET A 1 -4.48 15.87 -6.47
N VAL A 2 -3.60 15.96 -7.47
CA VAL A 2 -3.03 17.24 -7.94
C VAL A 2 -4.07 18.14 -8.63
N ALA A 3 -4.96 17.57 -9.46
CA ALA A 3 -6.02 18.32 -10.15
C ALA A 3 -7.02 19.06 -9.23
N MET A 4 -7.03 18.78 -7.91
CA MET A 4 -7.87 19.49 -6.94
C MET A 4 -7.24 20.82 -6.45
N TYR A 5 -5.93 20.99 -6.63
CA TYR A 5 -5.16 22.14 -6.13
C TYR A 5 -4.65 23.05 -7.25
N VAL A 6 -4.87 22.65 -8.51
CA VAL A 6 -4.44 23.39 -9.68
C VAL A 6 -5.51 24.41 -10.05
N THR A 7 -5.09 25.65 -10.32
CA THR A 7 -5.89 26.76 -10.85
C THR A 7 -6.55 26.37 -12.18
N GLU A 8 -7.67 26.99 -12.55
CA GLU A 8 -8.39 26.66 -13.80
C GLU A 8 -7.50 26.75 -15.06
N SER A 9 -6.46 27.59 -15.02
CA SER A 9 -5.46 27.75 -16.09
C SER A 9 -4.41 26.64 -16.18
N GLN A 10 -4.34 25.73 -15.21
CA GLN A 10 -3.38 24.62 -15.16
C GLN A 10 -1.89 25.00 -15.19
N ASP A 11 -1.51 26.24 -14.83
CA ASP A 11 -0.10 26.68 -14.90
C ASP A 11 0.71 26.39 -13.63
N ASP A 12 0.06 26.20 -12.47
CA ASP A 12 0.76 26.13 -11.17
C ASP A 12 1.07 24.71 -10.67
N TRP A 13 0.83 23.69 -11.49
CA TRP A 13 0.92 22.27 -11.07
C TRP A 13 2.32 21.86 -10.58
N ASP A 14 3.39 22.46 -11.13
CA ASP A 14 4.77 22.22 -10.73
C ASP A 14 5.03 22.67 -9.27
N GLN A 15 4.35 23.72 -8.82
CA GLN A 15 4.49 24.21 -7.45
C GLN A 15 3.85 23.25 -6.44
N TRP A 16 2.75 22.60 -6.82
CA TRP A 16 2.01 21.66 -5.97
C TRP A 16 2.60 20.25 -5.97
N LEU A 17 3.47 19.91 -6.93
CA LEU A 17 4.08 18.59 -7.02
C LEU A 17 4.82 18.20 -5.74
N TYR A 18 5.61 19.10 -5.17
CA TYR A 18 6.36 18.83 -3.93
C TYR A 18 5.42 18.55 -2.75
N CYS A 19 4.34 19.33 -2.62
CA CYS A 19 3.33 19.12 -1.59
C CYS A 19 2.57 17.80 -1.79
N ALA A 20 2.21 17.47 -3.03
CA ALA A 20 1.52 16.24 -3.37
C ALA A 20 2.42 15.00 -3.14
N ALA A 21 3.70 15.08 -3.53
CA ALA A 21 4.67 14.04 -3.26
C ALA A 21 4.86 13.82 -1.76
N TYR A 22 5.00 14.91 -0.99
CA TYR A 22 5.12 14.82 0.47
C TYR A 22 3.87 14.17 1.11
N ALA A 23 2.68 14.60 0.70
CA ALA A 23 1.42 14.01 1.16
C ALA A 23 1.34 12.51 0.81
N TYR A 24 1.76 12.13 -0.40
CA TYR A 24 1.78 10.73 -0.82
C TYR A 24 2.78 9.88 -0.01
N ILE A 25 3.99 10.39 0.21
CA ILE A 25 5.05 9.72 0.97
C ILE A 25 4.65 9.49 2.44
N GLY A 26 3.86 10.40 3.03
CA GLY A 26 3.33 10.30 4.39
C GLY A 26 1.98 9.61 4.51
N ALA A 27 1.22 9.47 3.43
CA ALA A 27 -0.09 8.84 3.44
C ALA A 27 0.01 7.31 3.55
N LYS A 28 -0.85 6.72 4.39
CA LYS A 28 -0.94 5.27 4.51
C LYS A 28 -1.59 4.68 3.28
N HIS A 29 -0.91 3.72 2.66
CA HIS A 29 -1.47 3.01 1.52
C HIS A 29 -2.47 1.95 2.01
N SER A 30 -3.67 1.92 1.44
CA SER A 30 -4.76 1.03 1.89
C SER A 30 -4.43 -0.47 1.77
N GLY A 31 -3.54 -0.83 0.85
CA GLY A 31 -3.11 -2.22 0.64
C GLY A 31 -2.07 -2.73 1.66
N THR A 32 -1.25 -1.84 2.22
CA THR A 32 -0.18 -2.20 3.17
C THR A 32 -0.49 -1.75 4.59
N GLY A 33 -1.36 -0.75 4.78
CA GLY A 33 -1.63 -0.12 6.07
C GLY A 33 -0.53 0.83 6.56
N TYR A 34 0.59 0.90 5.83
CA TYR A 34 1.76 1.73 6.11
C TYR A 34 1.97 2.75 5.00
N SER A 35 2.55 3.89 5.35
CA SER A 35 3.04 4.85 4.37
C SER A 35 4.36 4.38 3.75
N PRO A 36 4.68 4.78 2.50
CA PRO A 36 5.96 4.48 1.88
C PRO A 36 7.15 4.90 2.75
N ASN A 37 7.06 6.06 3.42
CA ASN A 37 8.12 6.51 4.34
C ASN A 37 8.26 5.61 5.57
N GLU A 38 7.16 5.12 6.13
CA GLU A 38 7.21 4.20 7.28
C GLU A 38 7.90 2.89 6.91
N LEU A 39 7.72 2.40 5.68
CA LEU A 39 8.39 1.20 5.19
C LEU A 39 9.88 1.44 4.92
N MET A 40 10.23 2.59 4.34
CA MET A 40 11.62 2.90 3.99
C MET A 40 12.47 3.34 5.18
N MET A 41 11.89 4.11 6.11
CA MET A 41 12.59 4.72 7.25
C MET A 41 12.23 4.09 8.60
N GLY A 42 11.28 3.16 8.67
CA GLY A 42 10.86 2.53 9.94
C GLY A 42 10.20 3.49 10.94
N ARG A 43 9.85 4.71 10.50
CA ARG A 43 9.27 5.77 11.33
C ARG A 43 8.26 6.59 10.53
N LYS A 44 7.28 7.13 11.23
CA LYS A 44 6.28 8.03 10.63
C LYS A 44 6.93 9.33 10.19
N LEU A 45 6.52 9.81 9.00
CA LEU A 45 6.92 11.11 8.49
C LEU A 45 6.40 12.20 9.45
N ARG A 46 7.30 13.02 10.00
CA ARG A 46 6.92 14.13 10.89
C ARG A 46 6.49 15.32 10.05
N VAL A 47 5.33 15.87 10.33
CA VAL A 47 4.87 17.09 9.66
C VAL A 47 5.68 18.30 10.11
N PRO A 48 5.86 19.32 9.25
CA PRO A 48 6.63 20.52 9.61
C PRO A 48 6.16 21.19 10.90
N SER A 49 4.86 21.15 11.19
CA SER A 49 4.28 21.67 12.44
C SER A 49 4.67 20.88 13.70
N GLU A 50 4.93 19.57 13.59
CA GLU A 50 5.49 18.76 14.67
C GLU A 50 6.98 19.04 14.85
N LEU A 51 7.70 19.26 13.74
CA LEU A 51 9.13 19.56 13.75
C LEU A 51 9.42 20.89 14.47
N LEU A 52 8.64 21.92 14.17
CA LEU A 52 8.72 23.25 14.79
C LEU A 52 8.37 23.24 16.29
N ARG A 53 7.55 22.28 16.74
CA ARG A 53 7.25 22.07 18.16
C ARG A 53 8.35 21.27 18.87
N SER A 54 9.09 20.45 18.13
CA SER A 54 10.19 19.63 18.65
C SER A 54 11.52 20.39 18.66
N ASN A 55 11.61 21.50 19.39
CA ASN A 55 12.89 22.18 19.64
C ASN A 55 13.71 21.53 20.77
N SER A 56 13.22 20.47 21.42
CA SER A 56 14.02 19.66 22.34
C SER A 56 14.74 18.55 21.58
N VAL A 57 15.86 18.91 20.95
CA VAL A 57 16.85 17.93 20.51
C VAL A 57 17.50 17.32 21.76
N THR A 58 16.89 16.27 22.30
CA THR A 58 17.60 15.35 23.22
C THR A 58 18.49 14.44 22.38
N GLN A 59 19.58 14.99 21.85
CA GLN A 59 20.81 14.21 21.66
C GLN A 59 21.38 14.06 23.08
N THR A 60 21.59 12.90 23.69
CA THR A 60 22.03 11.59 23.21
C THR A 60 21.71 10.58 24.34
N GLY A 61 20.69 9.75 24.16
CA GLY A 61 20.70 8.40 24.75
C GLY A 61 21.50 7.47 23.84
N ALA A 62 22.03 6.35 24.36
CA ALA A 62 22.88 5.42 23.62
C ALA A 62 22.35 5.17 22.19
N PHE A 63 23.02 5.79 21.21
CA PHE A 63 22.67 5.76 19.78
C PHE A 63 22.40 4.33 19.28
N THR A 64 23.09 3.36 19.90
CA THR A 64 22.96 1.93 19.67
C THR A 64 21.57 1.37 20.01
N GLU A 65 20.93 1.81 21.10
CA GLU A 65 19.60 1.34 21.49
C GLU A 65 18.52 1.92 20.58
N TYR A 66 18.64 3.21 20.23
CA TYR A 66 17.76 3.84 19.24
C TYR A 66 17.86 3.17 17.87
N HIS A 67 19.09 2.92 17.40
CA HIS A 67 19.33 2.23 16.14
C HIS A 67 18.73 0.82 16.13
N ARG A 68 18.94 0.03 17.21
CA ARG A 68 18.34 -1.30 17.34
C ARG A 68 16.81 -1.25 17.28
N LYS A 69 16.18 -0.29 17.98
CA LYS A 69 14.71 -0.08 17.92
C LYS A 69 14.25 0.28 16.50
N LEU A 70 15.01 1.13 15.79
CA LEU A 70 14.69 1.53 14.43
C LEU A 70 14.72 0.34 13.45
N VAL A 71 15.79 -0.46 13.49
CA VAL A 71 15.91 -1.67 12.65
C VAL A 71 14.81 -2.68 12.95
N ALA A 72 14.50 -2.90 14.24
CA ALA A 72 13.40 -3.76 14.64
C ALA A 72 12.03 -3.23 14.18
N ASN A 73 11.83 -1.91 14.15
CA ASN A 73 10.61 -1.30 13.63
C ASN A 73 10.48 -1.47 12.11
N MET A 74 11.58 -1.30 11.37
CA MET A 74 11.60 -1.56 9.92
C MET A 74 11.20 -2.99 9.61
N ALA A 75 11.84 -3.98 10.25
CA ALA A 75 11.55 -5.39 10.03
C ALA A 75 10.07 -5.73 10.31
N ARG A 76 9.52 -5.23 11.41
CA ARG A 76 8.10 -5.42 11.76
C ARG A 76 7.16 -4.75 10.76
N ALA A 77 7.48 -3.53 10.32
CA ALA A 77 6.67 -2.81 9.34
C ALA A 77 6.67 -3.54 7.98
N THR A 78 7.82 -4.07 7.54
CA THR A 78 7.91 -4.85 6.30
C THR A 78 7.12 -6.15 6.38
N GLU A 79 7.22 -6.88 7.48
CA GLU A 79 6.49 -8.14 7.66
C GLU A 79 4.98 -7.90 7.69
N ALA A 80 4.53 -6.90 8.45
CA ALA A 80 3.12 -6.53 8.51
C ALA A 80 2.58 -6.04 7.15
N ALA A 81 3.38 -5.29 6.39
CA ALA A 81 3.01 -4.87 5.04
C ALA A 81 2.92 -6.05 4.07
N HIS A 82 3.84 -7.02 4.15
CA HIS A 82 3.79 -8.23 3.33
C HIS A 82 2.55 -9.08 3.65
N ALA A 83 2.22 -9.25 4.94
CA ALA A 83 1.02 -9.95 5.36
C ALA A 83 -0.26 -9.24 4.87
N ALA A 84 -0.30 -7.91 4.95
CA ALA A 84 -1.41 -7.11 4.44
C ALA A 84 -1.54 -7.22 2.91
N LEU A 85 -0.42 -7.21 2.18
CA LEU A 85 -0.39 -7.39 0.73
C LEU A 85 -0.91 -8.77 0.32
N ALA A 86 -0.46 -9.85 0.96
CA ALA A 86 -0.93 -11.21 0.68
C ALA A 86 -2.45 -11.33 0.88
N LYS A 87 -2.97 -10.78 1.98
CA LYS A 87 -4.43 -10.75 2.24
C LYS A 87 -5.18 -9.95 1.19
N ASN A 88 -4.62 -8.81 0.75
CA ASN A 88 -5.23 -7.97 -0.28
C ASN A 88 -5.19 -8.61 -1.67
N GLN A 89 -4.14 -9.36 -2.00
CA GLN A 89 -4.05 -10.14 -3.24
C GLN A 89 -5.18 -11.19 -3.31
N LEU A 90 -5.31 -12.02 -2.26
CA LEU A 90 -6.39 -13.02 -2.19
C LEU A 90 -7.78 -12.37 -2.28
N ARG A 91 -7.97 -11.20 -1.65
CA ARG A 91 -9.22 -10.45 -1.76
C ARG A 91 -9.46 -10.00 -3.20
N ARG A 92 -8.46 -9.42 -3.87
CA ARG A 92 -8.57 -8.97 -5.27
C ARG A 92 -8.90 -10.11 -6.21
N GLU A 93 -8.25 -11.26 -6.06
CA GLU A 93 -8.56 -12.47 -6.84
C GLU A 93 -10.01 -12.91 -6.67
N ARG A 94 -10.52 -12.94 -5.44
CA ARG A 94 -11.93 -13.28 -5.17
C ARG A 94 -12.90 -12.29 -5.82
N TYR A 95 -12.63 -10.99 -5.72
CA TYR A 95 -13.45 -9.97 -6.37
C TYR A 95 -13.40 -10.06 -7.89
N TYR A 96 -12.20 -10.26 -8.45
CA TYR A 96 -12.01 -10.44 -9.88
C TYR A 96 -12.74 -11.69 -10.38
N ASN A 97 -12.54 -12.84 -9.75
CA ASN A 97 -13.24 -14.08 -10.10
C ASN A 97 -14.77 -13.94 -9.98
N ARG A 98 -15.26 -13.24 -8.95
CA ARG A 98 -16.69 -12.96 -8.81
C ARG A 98 -17.23 -12.09 -9.95
N ARG A 99 -16.49 -11.04 -10.31
CA ARG A 99 -16.88 -10.11 -11.37
C ARG A 99 -16.84 -10.79 -12.74
N VAL A 100 -15.77 -11.54 -13.05
CA VAL A 100 -15.67 -12.34 -14.28
C VAL A 100 -16.82 -13.34 -14.38
N ARG A 101 -17.25 -13.97 -13.28
CA ARG A 101 -18.42 -14.86 -13.26
C ARG A 101 -19.76 -14.15 -13.43
N GLN A 102 -19.86 -12.87 -13.09
CA GLN A 102 -21.06 -12.06 -13.31
C GLN A 102 -21.12 -11.49 -14.72
N ASP A 103 -19.97 -11.07 -15.26
CA ASP A 103 -19.85 -10.46 -16.59
C ASP A 103 -19.81 -11.53 -17.71
N ALA A 104 -19.58 -12.81 -17.36
CA ALA A 104 -19.63 -13.91 -18.31
C ALA A 104 -21.08 -14.27 -18.68
N HIS A 105 -21.55 -13.67 -19.78
CA HIS A 105 -22.70 -14.15 -20.53
C HIS A 105 -22.23 -15.24 -21.49
N PHE A 106 -22.66 -16.48 -21.26
CA PHE A 106 -22.41 -17.60 -22.16
C PHE A 106 -23.61 -17.73 -23.10
N GLU A 107 -23.37 -17.71 -24.40
CA GLU A 107 -24.40 -17.99 -25.41
C GLU A 107 -24.40 -19.48 -25.77
N THR A 108 -25.55 -19.98 -26.21
CA THR A 108 -25.72 -21.39 -26.61
C THR A 108 -24.86 -21.68 -27.85
N GLY A 109 -23.65 -22.20 -27.64
CA GLY A 109 -22.64 -22.41 -28.68
C GLY A 109 -21.20 -22.22 -28.19
N ASP A 110 -21.00 -21.55 -27.04
CA ASP A 110 -19.68 -21.35 -26.45
C ASP A 110 -19.11 -22.66 -25.90
N SER A 111 -17.95 -23.07 -26.42
CA SER A 111 -17.24 -24.27 -25.94
C SER A 111 -16.62 -24.01 -24.57
N CYS A 112 -17.38 -24.32 -23.52
CA CYS A 112 -16.88 -24.36 -22.15
C CYS A 112 -16.14 -25.68 -21.96
N GLU A 113 -14.81 -25.67 -21.95
CA GLU A 113 -14.01 -26.87 -21.71
C GLU A 113 -14.18 -27.34 -20.25
N CYS A 114 -15.22 -28.12 -20.00
CA CYS A 114 -15.46 -28.79 -18.74
C CYS A 114 -14.45 -29.92 -18.58
N ARG A 115 -13.32 -29.63 -17.93
CA ARG A 115 -12.35 -30.66 -17.50
C ARG A 115 -13.02 -31.57 -16.46
N ARG A 116 -13.65 -32.63 -16.94
CA ARG A 116 -14.27 -33.69 -16.15
C ARG A 116 -13.15 -34.39 -15.36
N ARG A 117 -13.08 -34.20 -14.04
CA ARG A 117 -12.29 -35.07 -13.17
C ARG A 117 -12.94 -36.46 -13.26
N LEU A 118 -12.37 -37.32 -14.10
CA LEU A 118 -12.68 -38.75 -14.06
C LEU A 118 -12.14 -39.27 -12.72
N GLY A 119 -13.05 -39.64 -11.82
CA GLY A 119 -12.75 -40.56 -10.75
C GLY A 119 -12.34 -41.87 -11.41
N VAL A 120 -11.11 -42.29 -11.14
CA VAL A 120 -10.66 -43.66 -11.41
C VAL A 120 -11.13 -44.46 -10.20
N ASP A 121 -12.36 -44.95 -10.26
CA ASP A 121 -12.75 -46.20 -9.63
C ASP A 121 -12.64 -47.26 -10.72
N GLU A 122 -11.87 -48.33 -10.45
CA GLU A 122 -12.20 -49.74 -10.73
C GLU A 122 -10.91 -50.60 -10.71
N GLY A 123 -10.93 -51.67 -9.89
CA GLY A 123 -10.03 -52.82 -9.99
C GLY A 123 -9.36 -53.25 -8.71
#